data_AF-A0A838J7W6-F1
#
_entry.id   AF-A0A838J7W6-F1
#
_cell.length_a   1.000
_cell.length_b   1.000
_cell.length_c   1.000
_cell.angle_alpha   90.00
_cell.angle_beta   90.00
_cell.angle_gamma   90.00
#
_symmetry.space_group_name_H-M   'P 1'
#
loop_
_entity.id
_entity.type
_entity.pdbx_description
1 polymer ?
#
loop_
_entity_poly.entity_id
_entity_poly.type
_entity_poly.pdbx_seq_one_letter_code
_entity_poly.pdbx_strand_id
1 'polypeptide(L)'
;MAFGLEGDSWPFPNFDNADVFVERLRRVGYLRYDPLVEDAWHEVRRERSQRTLQRHFLQATGLRLGEARQIERARHATYLLRQGHAITDVVAHTGYYDQAHLTHALKQYMGQTPGEILRHDEKGQMSFLYKTTTFA
;
A
#
# COMPACT_ATOMS: atom_id res chain seq x y z
N MET A 1 -11.62 -1.55 -22.85
CA MET A 1 -12.67 -0.62 -22.39
C MET A 1 -12.02 0.70 -21.99
N ALA A 2 -12.73 1.81 -22.14
CA ALA A 2 -12.24 3.15 -21.77
C ALA A 2 -13.27 3.88 -20.91
N PHE A 3 -12.83 4.82 -20.08
CA PHE A 3 -13.68 5.69 -19.27
C PHE A 3 -13.43 7.17 -19.61
N GLY A 4 -14.43 8.00 -19.34
CA GLY A 4 -14.30 9.44 -19.54
C GLY A 4 -13.65 10.11 -18.33
N LEU A 5 -12.66 10.99 -18.57
CA LEU A 5 -12.10 11.88 -17.56
C LEU A 5 -11.83 13.24 -18.21
N GLU A 6 -12.50 14.28 -17.69
CA GLU A 6 -12.47 15.68 -18.18
C GLU A 6 -12.68 15.81 -19.70
N GLY A 7 -13.57 14.98 -20.28
CA GLY A 7 -13.93 15.02 -21.70
C GLY A 7 -13.05 14.17 -22.62
N ASP A 8 -11.94 13.65 -22.12
CA ASP A 8 -11.08 12.72 -22.85
C ASP A 8 -11.48 11.26 -22.58
N SER A 9 -11.19 10.38 -23.54
CA SER A 9 -11.34 8.92 -23.39
C SER A 9 -10.03 8.29 -22.92
N TRP A 10 -10.10 7.57 -21.80
CA TRP A 10 -8.95 6.99 -21.10
C TRP A 10 -9.05 5.47 -21.07
N PRO A 11 -8.01 4.71 -21.46
CA PRO A 11 -8.02 3.27 -21.29
C PRO A 11 -8.10 2.95 -19.80
N PHE A 12 -8.90 1.94 -19.43
CA PHE A 12 -8.88 1.46 -18.05
C PHE A 12 -7.49 0.90 -17.70
N PRO A 13 -6.96 1.23 -16.51
CA PRO A 13 -5.70 0.68 -16.06
C PRO A 13 -5.82 -0.83 -15.83
N ASN A 14 -4.80 -1.56 -16.27
CA ASN A 14 -4.57 -2.98 -16.04
C ASN A 14 -3.11 -3.20 -15.64
N PHE A 15 -2.72 -4.45 -15.37
CA PHE A 15 -1.36 -4.76 -14.93
C PHE A 15 -0.27 -4.34 -15.92
N ASP A 16 -0.56 -4.34 -17.22
CA ASP A 16 0.42 -4.05 -18.26
C ASP A 16 0.59 -2.55 -18.54
N ASN A 17 -0.42 -1.73 -18.17
CA ASN A 17 -0.45 -0.30 -18.53
C ASN A 17 -0.62 0.66 -17.35
N ALA A 18 -0.68 0.17 -16.11
CA ALA A 18 -0.90 1.00 -14.92
C ALA A 18 0.14 2.12 -14.76
N ASP A 19 1.42 1.84 -15.00
CA ASP A 19 2.49 2.85 -14.89
C ASP A 19 2.33 3.98 -15.91
N VAL A 20 2.00 3.64 -17.15
CA VAL A 20 1.73 4.62 -18.22
C VAL A 20 0.51 5.45 -17.89
N PHE A 21 -0.53 4.84 -17.33
CA PHE A 21 -1.73 5.52 -16.88
C PHE A 21 -1.43 6.54 -15.77
N VAL A 22 -0.66 6.14 -14.74
CA VAL A 22 -0.23 7.02 -13.64
C VAL A 22 0.62 8.19 -14.15
N GLU A 23 1.60 7.92 -15.01
CA GLU A 23 2.46 8.97 -15.56
C GLU A 23 1.67 9.98 -16.39
N ARG A 24 0.65 9.51 -17.14
CA ARG A 24 -0.24 10.41 -17.88
C ARG A 24 -1.05 11.29 -16.94
N LEU A 25 -1.65 10.74 -15.87
CA LEU A 25 -2.37 11.53 -14.85
C LEU A 25 -1.49 12.60 -14.20
N ARG A 26 -0.22 12.26 -13.94
CA ARG A 26 0.79 13.19 -13.42
C ARG A 26 1.06 14.32 -14.42
N ARG A 27 1.26 13.98 -15.70
CA ARG A 27 1.56 14.95 -16.76
C ARG A 27 0.41 15.94 -17.00
N VAL A 28 -0.84 15.49 -16.95
CA VAL A 28 -2.01 16.39 -17.10
C VAL A 28 -2.40 17.08 -15.79
N GLY A 29 -1.75 16.75 -14.68
CA GLY A 29 -1.87 17.47 -13.41
C GLY A 29 -2.99 17.01 -12.48
N TYR A 30 -3.67 15.90 -12.78
CA TYR A 30 -4.65 15.27 -11.87
C TYR A 30 -3.98 14.54 -10.70
N LEU A 31 -2.79 14.00 -10.93
CA LEU A 31 -1.97 13.42 -9.88
C LEU A 31 -0.83 14.38 -9.53
N ARG A 32 -0.75 14.78 -8.27
CA ARG A 32 0.32 15.66 -7.77
C ARG A 32 1.01 15.01 -6.58
N TYR A 33 2.30 15.27 -6.47
CA TYR A 33 3.07 14.92 -5.30
C TYR A 33 2.82 15.95 -4.20
N ASP A 34 2.53 15.47 -2.99
CA ASP A 34 2.33 16.30 -1.80
C ASP A 34 3.46 16.03 -0.79
N PRO A 35 4.38 16.99 -0.59
CA PRO A 35 5.51 16.79 0.33
C PRO A 35 5.08 16.61 1.78
N LEU A 36 3.90 17.11 2.18
CA LEU A 36 3.41 16.94 3.55
C LEU A 36 2.87 15.53 3.80
N VAL A 37 2.37 14.87 2.76
CA VAL A 37 2.01 13.44 2.82
C VAL A 37 3.28 12.61 3.01
N GLU A 38 4.34 12.92 2.27
CA GLU A 38 5.64 12.27 2.40
C GLU A 38 6.25 12.48 3.80
N ASP A 39 6.31 13.73 4.26
CA ASP A 39 6.85 14.06 5.59
C ASP A 39 6.07 13.34 6.70
N ALA A 40 4.74 13.27 6.59
CA ALA A 40 3.89 12.54 7.52
C ALA A 40 4.18 11.03 7.48
N TRP A 41 4.41 10.48 6.28
CA TRP A 41 4.75 9.08 6.08
C TRP A 41 6.05 8.69 6.80
N HIS A 42 7.11 9.47 6.57
CA HIS A 42 8.46 9.26 7.12
C HIS A 42 8.67 9.79 8.55
N GLU A 43 7.62 10.32 9.20
CA GLU A 43 7.72 10.97 10.52
C GLU A 43 8.72 12.12 10.58
N VAL A 44 9.02 12.76 9.45
CA VAL A 44 9.96 13.88 9.40
C VAL A 44 9.33 15.05 10.14
N ARG A 45 9.85 15.35 11.33
CA ARG A 45 9.46 16.52 12.10
C ARG A 45 10.06 17.76 11.44
N ARG A 46 9.29 18.42 10.58
CA ARG A 46 9.50 19.84 10.25
C ARG A 46 8.98 20.73 11.38
N GLU A 47 9.06 22.05 11.20
CA GLU A 47 8.53 23.09 12.10
C GLU A 47 7.02 22.96 12.45
N ARG A 48 6.31 21.95 11.93
CA ARG A 48 4.89 21.70 12.12
C ARG A 48 4.65 20.57 13.11
N SER A 49 3.58 20.66 13.90
CA SER A 49 3.20 19.62 14.85
C SER A 49 2.70 18.35 14.16
N GLN A 50 2.91 17.18 14.79
CA GLN A 50 2.42 15.88 14.30
C GLN A 50 0.92 15.87 14.01
N ARG A 51 0.12 16.56 14.84
CA ARG A 51 -1.34 16.68 14.64
C ARG A 51 -1.72 17.34 13.32
N THR A 52 -0.94 18.33 12.87
CA THR A 52 -1.17 19.01 11.59
C THR A 52 -0.84 18.08 10.43
N LEU A 53 0.28 17.37 10.50
CA LEU A 53 0.68 16.39 9.48
C LEU A 53 -0.33 15.24 9.36
N GLN A 54 -0.78 14.66 10.48
CA GLN A 54 -1.78 13.58 10.46
C GLN A 54 -3.12 14.02 9.88
N ARG A 55 -3.58 15.25 10.19
CA ARG A 55 -4.82 15.80 9.62
C ARG A 55 -4.68 16.03 8.12
N HIS A 56 -3.55 16.58 7.68
CA HIS A 56 -3.28 16.80 6.26
C HIS A 56 -3.23 15.47 5.49
N PHE A 57 -2.54 14.47 6.04
CA PHE A 57 -2.50 13.12 5.47
C PHE A 57 -3.90 12.53 5.30
N LEU A 58 -4.75 12.64 6.32
CA LEU A 58 -6.14 12.17 6.24
C LEU A 58 -6.94 12.93 5.17
N GLN A 59 -6.78 14.24 5.08
CA GLN A 59 -7.49 15.04 4.08
C GLN A 59 -7.04 14.73 2.65
N ALA A 60 -5.75 14.49 2.44
CA ALA A 60 -5.17 14.22 1.12
C ALA A 60 -5.42 12.78 0.65
N THR A 61 -5.36 11.80 1.56
CA THR A 61 -5.40 10.37 1.20
C THR A 61 -6.73 9.69 1.52
N GLY A 62 -7.56 10.30 2.37
CA GLY A 62 -8.77 9.68 2.93
C GLY A 62 -8.49 8.63 4.02
N LEU A 63 -7.22 8.32 4.31
CA LEU A 63 -6.83 7.30 5.29
C LEU A 63 -6.13 7.92 6.48
N ARG A 64 -6.30 7.32 7.66
CA ARG A 64 -5.46 7.67 8.82
C ARG A 64 -4.03 7.18 8.57
N LEU A 65 -3.03 7.96 8.98
CA LEU A 65 -1.62 7.58 8.82
C LEU A 65 -1.30 6.19 9.40
N GLY A 66 -1.83 5.89 10.60
CA GLY A 66 -1.64 4.57 11.23
C GLY A 66 -2.30 3.44 10.44
N GLU A 67 -3.44 3.69 9.80
CA GLU A 67 -4.14 2.69 8.99
C GLU A 67 -3.38 2.40 7.69
N ALA A 68 -2.90 3.45 7.01
CA ALA A 68 -2.05 3.30 5.83
C ALA A 68 -0.77 2.52 6.14
N ARG A 69 -0.15 2.73 7.32
CA ARG A 69 0.99 1.92 7.77
C ARG A 69 0.64 0.47 8.04
N GLN A 70 -0.53 0.19 8.58
CA GLN A 70 -0.97 -1.20 8.80
C GLN A 70 -1.22 -1.92 7.46
N ILE A 71 -1.74 -1.21 6.45
CA ILE A 71 -1.87 -1.73 5.09
C ILE A 71 -0.48 -2.08 4.53
N GLU A 72 0.50 -1.17 4.64
CA GLU A 72 1.86 -1.43 4.15
C GLU A 72 2.56 -2.56 4.92
N ARG A 73 2.39 -2.62 6.24
CA ARG A 73 2.90 -3.73 7.05
C ARG A 73 2.31 -5.08 6.61
N ALA A 74 1.00 -5.12 6.34
CA ALA A 74 0.31 -6.32 5.85
C ALA A 74 0.76 -6.69 4.42
N ARG A 75 1.01 -5.72 3.56
CA ARG A 75 1.60 -5.94 2.22
C ARG A 75 2.99 -6.56 2.33
N HIS A 76 3.85 -6.01 3.18
CA HIS A 76 5.19 -6.55 3.41
C HIS A 76 5.16 -7.99 3.96
N ALA A 77 4.29 -8.28 4.93
CA ALA A 77 4.12 -9.63 5.44
C ALA A 77 3.62 -10.61 4.36
N THR A 78 2.68 -10.17 3.52
CA THR A 78 2.17 -10.97 2.39
C THR A 78 3.27 -11.25 1.37
N TYR A 79 4.11 -10.27 1.08
CA TYR A 79 5.28 -10.45 0.22
C TYR A 79 6.21 -11.55 0.76
N LEU A 80 6.58 -11.49 2.04
CA LEU A 80 7.46 -12.49 2.66
C LEU A 80 6.82 -13.89 2.67
N LEU A 81 5.53 -14.00 3.01
CA LEU A 81 4.82 -15.29 2.97
C LEU A 81 4.82 -15.90 1.57
N ARG A 82 4.63 -15.09 0.52
CA ARG A 82 4.69 -15.55 -0.87
C ARG A 82 6.09 -15.95 -1.34
N GLN A 83 7.15 -15.46 -0.69
CA GLN A 83 8.51 -15.96 -0.90
C GLN A 83 8.77 -17.28 -0.14
N GLY A 84 7.77 -17.82 0.57
CA GLY A 84 7.88 -19.08 1.30
C GLY A 84 8.47 -18.96 2.71
N HIS A 85 8.62 -17.74 3.25
CA HIS A 85 9.10 -17.57 4.62
C HIS A 85 8.12 -18.18 5.63
N ALA A 86 8.66 -18.80 6.69
CA ALA A 86 7.85 -19.35 7.77
C ALA A 86 7.07 -18.24 8.49
N ILE A 87 5.84 -18.53 8.92
CA ILE A 87 4.96 -17.54 9.56
C ILE A 87 5.63 -16.89 10.77
N THR A 88 6.38 -17.66 11.56
CA THR A 88 7.14 -17.17 12.72
C THR A 88 8.20 -16.15 12.34
N ASP A 89 8.92 -16.37 11.23
CA ASP A 89 9.92 -15.43 10.73
C ASP A 89 9.22 -14.17 10.24
N VAL A 90 8.10 -14.29 9.53
CA VAL A 90 7.35 -13.14 9.05
C VAL A 90 6.90 -12.25 10.21
N VAL A 91 6.39 -12.81 11.31
CA VAL A 91 6.05 -12.04 12.52
C VAL A 91 7.26 -11.26 13.03
N ALA A 92 8.43 -11.90 13.14
CA ALA A 92 9.66 -11.27 13.61
C ALA A 92 10.15 -10.12 12.72
N HIS A 93 9.97 -10.22 11.41
CA HIS A 93 10.46 -9.22 10.44
C HIS A 93 9.46 -8.09 10.14
N THR A 94 8.18 -8.28 10.45
CA THR A 94 7.12 -7.33 10.07
C THR A 94 6.59 -6.52 11.24
N GLY A 95 7.10 -6.73 12.46
CA GLY A 95 6.71 -5.99 13.66
C GLY A 95 5.27 -6.24 14.12
N TYR A 96 4.69 -7.39 13.78
CA TYR A 96 3.53 -7.91 14.50
C TYR A 96 3.99 -8.54 15.81
N TYR A 97 3.12 -8.48 16.82
CA TYR A 97 3.44 -8.99 18.16
C TYR A 97 3.49 -10.52 18.20
N ASP A 98 2.55 -11.16 17.51
CA ASP A 98 2.43 -12.61 17.43
C ASP A 98 1.71 -13.02 16.13
N GLN A 99 1.57 -14.33 15.93
CA GLN A 99 0.88 -14.90 14.78
C GLN A 99 -0.62 -14.57 14.75
N ALA A 100 -1.28 -14.40 15.90
CA ALA A 100 -2.71 -14.06 15.94
C ALA A 100 -2.92 -12.62 15.43
N HIS A 101 -2.09 -11.67 15.89
CA HIS A 101 -2.08 -10.30 15.43
C HIS A 101 -1.80 -10.22 13.92
N LEU A 102 -0.81 -10.96 13.41
CA LEU A 102 -0.56 -11.07 11.97
C LEU A 102 -1.80 -11.59 11.23
N THR A 103 -2.41 -12.66 11.73
CA THR A 103 -3.57 -13.30 11.07
C THR A 103 -4.77 -12.34 10.99
N HIS A 104 -5.07 -11.62 12.07
CA HIS A 104 -6.14 -10.61 12.07
C HIS A 104 -5.87 -9.49 11.08
N ALA A 105 -4.63 -8.97 11.05
CA ALA A 105 -4.25 -7.92 10.13
C ALA A 105 -4.36 -8.37 8.66
N LEU A 106 -3.86 -9.56 8.32
CA LEU A 106 -3.94 -10.08 6.95
C LEU A 106 -5.38 -10.37 6.53
N LYS A 107 -6.22 -10.93 7.40
CA LYS A 107 -7.65 -11.09 7.09
C LYS A 107 -8.33 -9.75 6.85
N GLN A 108 -8.02 -8.73 7.66
CA GLN A 108 -8.64 -7.42 7.53
C GLN A 108 -8.20 -6.68 6.26
N TYR A 109 -6.90 -6.66 5.97
CA TYR A 109 -6.35 -5.81 4.90
C TYR A 109 -6.09 -6.53 3.58
N MET A 110 -5.89 -7.85 3.61
CA MET A 110 -5.59 -8.68 2.43
C MET A 110 -6.67 -9.73 2.13
N GLY A 111 -7.63 -9.94 3.03
CA GLY A 111 -8.70 -10.95 2.89
C GLY A 111 -8.25 -12.40 3.09
N GLN A 112 -6.96 -12.63 3.35
CA GLN A 112 -6.35 -13.97 3.42
C GLN A 112 -5.60 -14.18 4.74
N THR A 113 -5.56 -15.42 5.22
CA THR A 113 -4.72 -15.85 6.35
C THR A 113 -3.29 -16.16 5.88
N PRO A 114 -2.30 -16.18 6.79
CA PRO A 114 -0.95 -16.61 6.44
C PRO A 114 -0.90 -17.98 5.75
N GLY A 115 -1.68 -18.96 6.23
CA GLY A 115 -1.73 -20.31 5.66
C GLY A 115 -2.45 -20.39 4.31
N GLU A 116 -3.40 -19.49 4.01
CA GLU A 116 -3.98 -19.37 2.66
C GLU A 116 -2.97 -18.77 1.69
N ILE A 117 -2.22 -17.74 2.12
CA ILE A 117 -1.20 -17.09 1.30
C ILE A 117 -0.06 -18.06 0.96
N LEU A 118 0.40 -18.87 1.92
CA LEU A 118 1.45 -19.88 1.71
C LEU A 118 1.03 -21.03 0.78
N ARG A 119 -0.27 -21.34 0.69
CA ARG A 119 -0.80 -22.41 -0.15
C ARG A 119 -1.15 -21.96 -1.57
N HIS A 120 -1.40 -20.67 -1.77
CA HIS A 120 -1.73 -20.11 -3.09
C HIS A 120 -0.46 -19.79 -3.88
N ASP A 121 -0.03 -20.74 -4.71
CA ASP A 121 1.00 -20.53 -5.76
C ASP A 121 0.44 -19.84 -7.02
N GLU A 122 -0.88 -19.65 -7.11
CA GLU A 122 -1.51 -19.20 -8.34
C GLU A 122 -1.47 -17.68 -8.51
N LYS A 123 -1.07 -17.30 -9.72
CA LYS A 123 -0.93 -15.98 -10.35
C LYS A 123 -2.20 -15.09 -10.36
N GLY A 124 -3.08 -15.22 -9.37
CA GLY A 124 -4.35 -14.53 -9.24
C GLY A 124 -4.27 -13.26 -8.38
N GLN A 125 -4.48 -12.11 -9.05
CA GLN A 125 -4.69 -10.76 -8.51
C GLN A 125 -3.47 -10.09 -7.85
N MET A 126 -2.65 -9.56 -8.74
CA MET A 126 -1.37 -8.87 -8.55
C MET A 126 -1.49 -7.37 -8.20
N SER A 127 -2.55 -6.91 -7.52
CA SER A 127 -2.74 -5.47 -7.27
C SER A 127 -2.07 -4.95 -5.98
N PHE A 128 -1.65 -5.82 -5.06
CA PHE A 128 -1.18 -5.40 -3.73
C PHE A 128 0.33 -5.21 -3.59
N LEU A 129 1.13 -5.60 -4.59
CA LEU A 129 2.60 -5.73 -4.46
C LEU A 129 3.41 -4.87 -5.44
N TYR A 130 2.82 -3.91 -6.15
CA TYR A 130 3.54 -3.24 -7.24
C TYR A 130 4.65 -2.27 -6.79
N LYS A 131 4.89 -2.06 -5.49
CA LYS A 131 6.13 -1.45 -4.99
C LYS A 131 6.49 -1.97 -3.61
N THR A 132 7.28 -3.04 -3.55
CA THR A 132 8.11 -3.36 -2.38
C THR A 132 9.58 -3.03 -2.68
N THR A 133 9.85 -1.90 -3.33
CA THR A 133 11.11 -1.21 -3.04
C THR A 133 10.95 -0.66 -1.64
N THR A 134 11.47 -1.42 -0.67
CA THR A 134 11.70 -1.01 0.70
C THR A 134 12.15 0.44 0.70
N PHE A 135 11.27 1.34 1.16
CA PHE A 135 11.68 2.67 1.58
C PHE A 135 12.50 2.47 2.85
N ALA A 136 13.78 2.17 2.64
CA ALA A 136 14.83 2.22 3.65
C ALA A 136 15.27 3.67 3.85
#